data_AF-A0A2D9PGQ0-F1
#
_entry.id   AF-A0A2D9PGQ0-F1
#
_cell.length_a   1.000
_cell.length_b   1.000
_cell.length_c   1.000
_cell.angle_alpha   90.00
_cell.angle_beta   90.00
_cell.angle_gamma   90.00
#
_symmetry.space_group_name_H-M   'P 1'
#
loop_
_entity.id
_entity.type
_entity.pdbx_description
1 polymer ?
#
loop_
_entity_poly.entity_id
_entity_poly.type
_entity_poly.pdbx_seq_one_letter_code
_entity_poly.pdbx_strand_id
1 'polypeptide(L)'
;HSFDKDSPLAFEGNAYSTVDCRFKMRKDGAVLMNFLSIPMITPFRQKVGLAMCADRGTTMGGNPKARKEAFQFAREFMGKHLLDN
;
A
#
# COMPACT_ATOMS: atom_id res chain seq x y z
N HIS A 1 -6.83 2.44 3.72
CA HIS A 1 -7.89 3.34 4.22
C HIS A 1 -9.25 2.66 4.39
N SER A 2 -9.72 1.80 3.49
CA SER A 2 -11.06 1.19 3.63
C SER A 2 -11.29 0.43 4.95
N PHE A 3 -10.23 -0.15 5.54
CA PHE A 3 -10.32 -0.92 6.79
C PHE A 3 -10.87 -0.15 8.00
N ASP A 4 -10.84 1.19 7.97
CA ASP A 4 -11.32 2.05 9.05
C ASP A 4 -12.79 2.44 8.91
N LYS A 5 -13.47 1.98 7.85
CA LYS A 5 -14.91 2.19 7.66
C LYS A 5 -15.72 1.30 8.63
N ASP A 6 -16.94 1.73 8.94
CA ASP A 6 -17.91 0.90 9.67
C ASP A 6 -18.70 -0.06 8.75
N SER A 7 -18.65 0.16 7.43
CA SER A 7 -19.30 -0.72 6.45
C SER A 7 -18.65 -2.12 6.45
N PRO A 8 -19.41 -3.20 6.20
CA PRO A 8 -18.84 -4.55 6.09
C PRO A 8 -17.87 -4.68 4.91
N LEU A 9 -17.07 -5.74 4.92
CA LEU A 9 -16.26 -6.12 3.76
C LEU A 9 -17.16 -6.51 2.58
N ALA A 10 -16.86 -5.97 1.41
CA ALA A 10 -17.52 -6.26 0.16
C ALA A 10 -16.47 -6.46 -0.95
N PHE A 11 -16.77 -7.36 -1.89
CA PHE A 11 -15.95 -7.54 -3.09
C PHE A 11 -16.35 -6.52 -4.16
N GLU A 12 -15.37 -5.80 -4.69
CA GLU A 12 -15.54 -4.87 -5.79
C GLU A 12 -14.72 -5.34 -7.00
N GLY A 13 -15.41 -5.87 -8.00
CA GLY A 13 -14.77 -6.47 -9.19
C GLY A 13 -14.06 -5.45 -10.09
N ASN A 14 -14.52 -4.20 -10.10
CA ASN A 14 -13.92 -3.16 -10.93
C ASN A 14 -12.77 -2.42 -10.23
N ALA A 15 -12.58 -2.62 -8.92
CA ALA A 15 -11.48 -2.01 -8.20
C ALA A 15 -10.15 -2.65 -8.57
N TYR A 16 -9.07 -1.88 -8.43
CA TYR A 16 -7.71 -2.39 -8.55
C TYR A 16 -7.21 -2.89 -7.21
N SER A 17 -6.79 -4.15 -7.16
CA SER A 17 -5.93 -4.67 -6.10
C SER A 17 -4.49 -4.22 -6.36
N THR A 18 -3.84 -3.69 -5.33
CA THR A 18 -2.43 -3.25 -5.37
C THR A 18 -1.57 -4.01 -4.36
N VAL A 19 -2.06 -5.17 -3.89
CA VAL A 19 -1.37 -5.98 -2.86
C VAL A 19 0.05 -6.35 -3.30
N ASP A 20 0.23 -6.66 -4.59
CA ASP A 20 1.50 -7.05 -5.19
C ASP A 20 2.32 -5.87 -5.75
N CYS A 21 1.79 -4.65 -5.64
CA CYS A 21 2.47 -3.40 -6.02
C CYS A 21 3.34 -2.83 -4.89
N ARG A 22 4.07 -3.69 -4.18
CA ARG A 22 5.04 -3.28 -3.15
C ARG A 22 6.43 -3.27 -3.76
N PHE A 23 7.06 -2.10 -3.75
CA PHE A 23 8.31 -1.86 -4.47
C PHE A 23 9.46 -1.52 -3.53
N LYS A 24 10.69 -1.87 -3.92
CA LYS A 24 11.89 -1.40 -3.23
C LYS A 24 12.15 0.06 -3.58
N MET A 25 12.63 0.83 -2.60
CA MET A 25 13.04 2.22 -2.79
C MET A 25 14.55 2.34 -2.55
N ARG A 26 15.23 3.05 -3.45
CA ARG A 26 16.64 3.41 -3.28
C ARG A 26 16.81 4.52 -2.25
N LYS A 27 18.05 4.73 -1.80
CA LYS A 27 18.41 5.80 -0.85
C LYS A 27 18.14 7.21 -1.39
N ASP A 28 18.13 7.39 -2.71
CA ASP A 28 17.80 8.65 -3.38
C ASP A 28 16.29 8.83 -3.62
N GLY A 29 15.45 7.93 -3.11
CA GLY A 29 13.99 7.99 -3.25
C GLY A 29 13.46 7.37 -4.55
N ALA A 30 14.31 6.90 -5.46
CA ALA A 30 13.83 6.25 -6.67
C ALA A 30 13.21 4.89 -6.37
N VAL A 31 11.93 4.72 -6.71
CA VAL A 31 11.19 3.45 -6.59
C VAL A 31 11.57 2.54 -7.76
N LEU A 32 11.86 1.28 -7.45
CA LEU A 32 12.30 0.27 -8.42
C LEU A 32 11.14 -0.65 -8.82
N MET A 33 11.05 -0.96 -10.12
CA MET A 33 10.20 -2.04 -10.59
C MET A 33 10.59 -3.36 -9.93
N ASN A 34 9.59 -4.22 -9.65
CA ASN A 34 9.83 -5.55 -9.10
C ASN A 34 10.57 -6.47 -10.08
N PHE A 35 10.46 -6.18 -11.39
CA PHE A 35 11.20 -6.86 -12.45
C PHE A 35 12.39 -5.99 -12.91
N LEU A 36 13.57 -6.60 -13.06
CA LEU A 36 14.83 -5.97 -13.53
C LEU A 36 15.34 -4.76 -12.71
N SER A 37 14.71 -4.40 -11.59
CA SER A 37 15.12 -3.28 -10.72
C SER A 37 15.26 -1.94 -11.46
N ILE A 38 14.42 -1.71 -12.47
CA ILE A 38 14.44 -0.46 -13.26
C ILE A 38 13.81 0.67 -12.45
N PRO A 39 14.44 1.85 -12.32
CA PRO A 39 13.87 2.96 -11.59
C PRO A 39 12.67 3.58 -12.33
N MET A 40 11.56 3.72 -11.61
CA MET A 40 10.29 4.32 -12.07
C MET A 40 10.27 5.84 -11.89
N ILE A 41 11.29 6.50 -12.44
CA ILE A 41 11.50 7.96 -12.33
C ILE A 41 10.76 8.78 -13.40
N THR A 42 10.01 8.12 -14.29
CA THR A 42 9.19 8.77 -15.31
C THR A 42 7.74 8.29 -15.25
N PRO A 43 6.75 9.13 -15.64
CA PRO A 43 5.34 8.73 -15.66
C PRO A 43 5.08 7.46 -16.49
N PHE A 44 5.79 7.31 -17.62
CA PHE A 44 5.66 6.11 -18.45
C PHE A 44 6.08 4.84 -17.70
N ARG A 45 7.24 4.87 -17.05
CA ARG A 45 7.75 3.71 -16.29
C ARG A 45 6.87 3.39 -15.08
N GLN A 46 6.31 4.40 -14.41
CA GLN A 46 5.36 4.18 -13.31
C GLN A 46 4.09 3.48 -13.78
N LYS A 47 3.54 3.88 -14.94
CA LYS A 47 2.38 3.21 -15.56
C LYS A 47 2.69 1.76 -15.92
N VAL A 48 3.85 1.49 -16.50
CA VAL A 48 4.29 0.11 -16.81
C VAL A 48 4.42 -0.72 -15.53
N GLY A 49 5.06 -0.18 -14.49
CA GLY A 49 5.22 -0.86 -13.22
C GLY A 49 3.88 -1.20 -12.56
N LEU A 50 2.92 -0.25 -12.58
CA LEU A 50 1.57 -0.49 -12.09
C LEU A 50 0.85 -1.58 -12.91
N ALA A 51 0.92 -1.53 -14.23
CA ALA A 51 0.28 -2.50 -15.10
C ALA A 51 0.81 -3.93 -14.91
N MET A 52 2.03 -4.10 -14.41
CA MET A 52 2.65 -5.40 -14.15
C MET A 52 2.29 -6.01 -12.78
N CYS A 53 1.70 -5.24 -11.85
CA CYS A 53 1.43 -5.71 -10.48
C CYS A 53 -0.02 -5.52 -10.03
N ALA A 54 -0.79 -4.66 -10.70
CA ALA A 54 -2.16 -4.37 -10.30
C ALA A 54 -3.12 -5.37 -10.92
N ASP A 55 -3.96 -5.96 -10.08
CA ASP A 55 -5.02 -6.88 -10.49
C ASP A 55 -6.39 -6.23 -10.40
N ARG A 56 -7.38 -6.80 -11.09
CA ARG A 56 -8.79 -6.44 -10.93
C ARG A 56 -9.45 -7.29 -9.85
N GLY A 57 -10.36 -6.68 -9.11
CA GLY A 57 -11.07 -7.33 -8.02
C GLY A 57 -10.33 -7.17 -6.70
N THR A 58 -11.00 -6.58 -5.71
CA THR A 58 -10.46 -6.52 -4.35
C THR A 58 -11.59 -6.54 -3.32
N THR A 59 -11.27 -6.96 -2.10
CA THR A 59 -12.18 -6.85 -0.97
C THR A 59 -11.89 -5.55 -0.24
N MET A 60 -12.92 -4.73 -0.05
CA MET A 60 -12.82 -3.44 0.63
C MET A 60 -13.96 -3.25 1.63
N GLY A 61 -13.72 -2.40 2.64
CA GLY A 61 -14.65 -2.16 3.73
C GLY A 61 -13.94 -2.24 5.07
N GLY A 62 -14.71 -2.11 6.15
CA GLY A 62 -14.25 -2.18 7.51
C GLY A 62 -13.61 -3.51 7.84
N ASN A 63 -12.44 -3.48 8.47
CA ASN A 63 -11.76 -4.67 8.94
C ASN A 63 -11.27 -4.43 10.38
N PRO A 64 -12.04 -4.86 11.40
CA PRO A 64 -11.72 -4.59 12.81
C PRO A 64 -10.33 -5.10 13.22
N LYS A 65 -9.88 -6.21 12.65
CA LYS A 65 -8.54 -6.76 12.90
C LYS A 65 -7.46 -5.84 12.35
N ALA A 66 -7.52 -5.51 11.06
CA ALA A 66 -6.55 -4.63 10.42
C ALA A 66 -6.56 -3.23 11.03
N ARG A 67 -7.74 -2.72 11.43
CA ARG A 67 -7.90 -1.46 12.16
C ARG A 67 -7.08 -1.51 13.46
N LYS A 68 -7.34 -2.48 14.33
CA LYS A 68 -6.62 -2.62 15.61
C LYS A 68 -5.10 -2.69 15.41
N GLU A 69 -4.64 -3.51 14.47
CA GLU A 69 -3.21 -3.68 14.15
C GLU A 69 -2.58 -2.38 13.63
N ALA A 70 -3.26 -1.66 12.73
CA ALA A 70 -2.77 -0.39 12.20
C ALA A 70 -2.65 0.70 13.28
N PHE A 71 -3.65 0.82 14.16
CA PHE A 71 -3.62 1.78 15.27
C PHE A 71 -2.53 1.44 16.28
N GLN A 72 -2.32 0.15 16.58
CA GLN A 72 -1.23 -0.28 17.46
C GLN A 72 0.13 0.08 16.87
N PHE A 73 0.37 -0.25 15.59
CA PHE A 73 1.61 0.10 14.88
C PHE A 73 1.86 1.61 14.91
N ALA A 74 0.85 2.42 14.58
CA ALA A 74 0.97 3.87 14.57
C ALA A 74 1.34 4.40 15.97
N ARG A 75 0.69 3.93 17.02
CA ARG A 75 0.99 4.32 18.41
C ARG A 75 2.43 3.99 18.80
N GLU A 76 2.90 2.79 18.50
CA GLU A 76 4.25 2.34 18.81
C GLU A 76 5.31 3.16 18.04
N PHE A 77 5.08 3.42 16.75
CA PHE A 77 5.96 4.25 15.93
C PHE A 77 6.04 5.70 16.45
N MET A 78 4.87 6.32 16.70
CA MET A 78 4.79 7.69 17.21
C MET A 78 5.47 7.81 18.57
N GLY A 79 5.20 6.88 19.49
CA GLY A 79 5.85 6.84 20.80
C GLY A 79 7.37 6.84 20.68
N LYS A 80 7.91 5.86 19.96
CA LYS A 80 9.35 5.64 19.83
C LYS A 80 10.10 6.76 19.11
N HIS A 81 9.49 7.39 18.11
CA HIS A 81 10.20 8.27 17.17
C HIS A 81 9.80 9.75 17.25
N LEU A 82 8.67 10.08 17.86
CA LEU A 82 8.10 11.43 17.80
C LEU A 82 7.71 12.01 19.17
N LEU A 83 7.40 11.17 20.16
CA LEU A 83 6.94 11.62 21.48
C LEU A 83 7.99 11.53 22.59
N ASP A 84 8.96 10.62 22.48
CA ASP A 84 10.05 10.46 23.47
C ASP A 84 11.19 11.52 23.31
N ASN A 85 10.88 12.75 22.90
CA ASN A 85 11.83 13.88 22.83
C ASN A 85 11.49 14.98 23.84
#